data_AF-A0A352VDW0-F1
#
_entry.id   AF-A0A352VDW0-F1
#
_cell.length_a   1.000
_cell.length_b   1.000
_cell.length_c   1.000
_cell.angle_alpha   90.00
_cell.angle_beta   90.00
_cell.angle_gamma   90.00
#
_symmetry.space_group_name_H-M   'P 1'
#
loop_
_entity.id
_entity.type
_entity.pdbx_description
1 polymer ?
#
loop_
_entity_poly.entity_id
_entity_poly.type
_entity_poly.pdbx_seq_one_letter_code
_entity_poly.pdbx_strand_id
1 'polypeptide(L)'
;MIERCYNEKYTCYRENGEVDERWHSFSNFIEDCENLLGYNEMIEHSNVKFTIDKDYIKEGNQIYSKDNCCFLPQTLNAFILNQNKKKRL
;
A
#
# COMPACT_ATOMS: atom_id res chain seq x y z
N MET A 1 -2.87 -7.11 -1.20
CA MET A 1 -1.93 -6.55 -2.19
C MET A 1 -1.76 -7.54 -3.34
N ILE A 2 -1.18 -8.74 -3.13
CA ILE A 2 -1.05 -9.83 -4.13
C ILE A 2 -2.34 -10.10 -4.91
N GLU A 3 -3.46 -10.33 -4.22
CA GLU A 3 -4.74 -10.60 -4.88
C GLU A 3 -5.18 -9.46 -5.80
N ARG A 4 -5.00 -8.20 -5.40
CA ARG A 4 -5.41 -7.06 -6.22
C ARG A 4 -4.54 -6.90 -7.47
N CYS A 5 -3.27 -7.28 -7.39
CA CYS A 5 -2.31 -7.17 -8.50
C CYS A 5 -2.45 -8.30 -9.52
N TYR A 6 -2.74 -9.53 -9.06
CA TYR A 6 -2.64 -10.72 -9.91
C TYR A 6 -3.95 -11.46 -10.15
N ASN A 7 -5.05 -11.08 -9.49
CA ASN A 7 -6.37 -11.67 -9.75
C ASN A 7 -7.09 -10.90 -10.86
N GLU A 8 -7.53 -11.64 -11.89
CA GLU A 8 -8.22 -11.10 -13.07
C GLU A 8 -9.52 -10.34 -12.74
N LYS A 9 -10.11 -10.61 -11.58
CA LYS A 9 -11.29 -9.90 -11.08
C LYS A 9 -11.03 -8.40 -10.84
N TYR A 10 -9.78 -8.00 -10.60
CA TYR A 10 -9.40 -6.63 -10.26
C TYR A 10 -8.64 -5.95 -11.41
N THR A 11 -9.27 -5.85 -12.58
CA THR A 11 -8.68 -5.33 -13.82
C THR A 11 -8.02 -3.96 -13.66
N CYS A 12 -8.65 -3.02 -12.95
CA CYS A 12 -8.10 -1.67 -12.74
C CYS A 12 -6.84 -1.62 -11.86
N TYR A 13 -6.61 -2.64 -11.02
CA TYR A 13 -5.42 -2.76 -10.18
C TYR A 13 -4.30 -3.54 -10.86
N ARG A 14 -4.64 -4.49 -11.75
CA ARG A 14 -3.68 -5.26 -12.55
C ARG A 14 -2.88 -4.36 -13.49
N GLU A 15 -3.52 -3.35 -14.08
CA GLU A 15 -2.86 -2.41 -15.00
C GLU A 15 -1.95 -1.40 -14.28
N ASN A 16 -2.03 -1.27 -12.94
CA ASN A 16 -1.40 -0.21 -12.17
C ASN A 16 -0.77 -0.69 -10.85
N GLY A 17 -0.38 -1.96 -10.78
CA GLY A 17 0.02 -2.58 -9.53
C GLY A 17 0.86 -3.82 -9.73
N GLU A 18 2.16 -3.72 -9.49
CA GLU A 18 3.07 -4.86 -9.38
C GLU A 18 3.54 -5.02 -7.94
N VAL A 19 4.04 -6.21 -7.61
CA VAL A 19 4.58 -6.53 -6.29
C VAL A 19 6.01 -7.00 -6.48
N ASP A 20 6.92 -6.39 -5.74
CA ASP A 20 8.32 -6.81 -5.67
C ASP A 20 8.41 -8.31 -5.40
N GLU A 21 9.22 -9.03 -6.18
CA GLU A 21 9.39 -10.47 -6.06
C GLU A 21 9.82 -10.89 -4.63
N ARG A 22 10.58 -10.05 -3.93
CA ARG A 22 10.95 -10.29 -2.52
C ARG A 22 9.71 -10.47 -1.65
N TRP A 23 8.66 -9.68 -1.90
CA TRP A 23 7.40 -9.69 -1.15
C TRP A 23 6.42 -10.80 -1.58
N HIS A 24 6.79 -11.63 -2.57
CA HIS A 24 6.06 -12.87 -2.86
C HIS A 24 6.34 -13.93 -1.79
N SER A 25 7.47 -13.81 -1.08
CA SER A 25 7.72 -14.54 0.16
C SER A 25 7.05 -13.83 1.32
N PHE A 26 6.09 -14.52 1.95
CA PHE A 26 5.40 -13.98 3.13
C PHE A 26 6.37 -13.65 4.28
N SER A 27 7.43 -14.45 4.45
CA SER A 27 8.44 -14.21 5.48
C SER A 27 9.21 -12.91 5.25
N ASN A 28 9.66 -12.66 4.02
CA ASN A 28 10.36 -11.41 3.68
C ASN A 28 9.42 -10.21 3.80
N PHE A 29 8.15 -10.38 3.44
CA PHE A 29 7.14 -9.32 3.60
C PHE A 29 6.98 -8.92 5.06
N ILE A 30 6.87 -9.88 6.00
CA ILE A 30 6.76 -9.60 7.42
C ILE A 30 8.03 -8.93 7.97
N GLU A 31 9.21 -9.42 7.60
CA GLU A 31 10.50 -8.81 7.97
C GLU A 31 10.59 -7.34 7.52
N ASP A 32 10.17 -7.05 6.29
CA ASP A 32 10.21 -5.69 5.76
C ASP A 32 9.12 -4.82 6.40
N CYS A 33 7.96 -5.36 6.77
CA CYS A 33 6.85 -4.63 7.38
C CYS A 33 7.25 -3.86 8.63
N GLU A 34 8.06 -4.45 9.51
CA GLU A 34 8.51 -3.85 10.77
C GLU A 34 9.29 -2.54 10.54
N ASN A 35 9.88 -2.38 9.36
CA ASN A 35 10.69 -1.22 9.00
C ASN A 35 9.91 -0.18 8.17
N LEU A 36 8.64 -0.44 7.83
CA LEU A 36 7.84 0.50 7.06
C LEU A 36 7.37 1.67 7.91
N LEU A 37 7.33 2.85 7.30
CA LEU A 37 6.70 4.02 7.88
C LEU A 37 5.24 3.69 8.27
N GLY A 38 4.83 4.05 9.48
CA GLY A 38 3.48 3.78 9.99
C GLY A 38 3.28 2.42 10.66
N TYR A 39 4.29 1.54 10.67
CA TYR A 39 4.16 0.21 11.30
C TYR A 39 3.93 0.32 12.81
N ASN A 40 4.74 1.13 13.51
CA ASN A 40 4.60 1.31 14.95
C ASN A 40 3.22 1.88 15.30
N GLU A 41 2.76 2.89 14.56
CA GLU A 41 1.44 3.49 14.72
C GLU A 41 0.32 2.48 14.47
N MET A 42 0.47 1.60 13.48
CA MET A 42 -0.49 0.51 13.23
C MET A 42 -0.58 -0.44 14.43
N ILE A 43 0.56 -0.80 15.03
CA ILE A 43 0.62 -1.71 16.18
C ILE A 43 0.04 -1.03 17.44
N GLU A 44 0.39 0.23 17.69
CA GLU A 44 -0.06 0.98 18.86
C GLU A 44 -1.56 1.33 18.80
N HIS A 45 -2.10 1.56 17.61
CA HIS A 45 -3.50 1.95 17.39
C HIS A 45 -4.35 0.81 16.84
N SER A 46 -4.44 -0.31 17.58
CA SER A 46 -5.19 -1.51 17.18
C SER A 46 -6.69 -1.29 16.90
N ASN A 47 -7.28 -0.21 17.43
CA ASN A 47 -8.67 0.19 17.17
C ASN A 47 -8.85 0.96 15.85
N VAL A 48 -7.76 1.35 15.20
CA VAL A 48 -7.76 2.06 13.92
C VAL A 48 -7.42 1.07 12.81
N LYS A 49 -8.18 1.09 11.73
CA LYS A 49 -7.84 0.29 10.54
C LYS A 49 -6.74 0.99 9.76
N PHE A 50 -5.64 0.28 9.52
CA PHE A 50 -4.57 0.73 8.62
C PHE A 50 -4.63 -0.03 7.29
N THR A 51 -4.06 0.59 6.27
CA THR A 51 -3.86 0.03 4.93
C THR A 51 -2.45 0.28 4.47
N ILE A 52 -1.86 -0.69 3.76
CA ILE A 52 -0.59 -0.49 3.06
C ILE A 52 -0.86 0.29 1.78
N ASP A 53 -0.16 1.42 1.65
CA ASP A 53 -0.17 2.29 0.48
C ASP A 53 1.16 2.21 -0.26
N LYS A 54 1.18 2.41 -1.59
CA LYS A 54 2.41 2.31 -2.41
C LYS A 54 2.78 3.62 -3.10
N ASP A 55 1.92 4.61 -3.03
CA ASP A 55 1.98 5.86 -3.80
C ASP A 55 2.07 7.10 -2.91
N TYR A 56 1.91 6.94 -1.59
CA TYR A 56 2.10 8.02 -0.61
C TYR A 56 3.52 8.56 -0.56
N ILE A 57 4.53 7.68 -0.52
CA ILE A 57 5.95 8.09 -0.48
C ILE A 57 6.37 8.65 -1.85
N LYS A 58 5.95 7.99 -2.92
CA LYS A 58 6.28 8.34 -4.31
C LYS A 58 5.01 8.36 -5.16
N GLU A 59 4.52 9.56 -5.45
CA GLU A 59 3.31 9.75 -6.24
C GLU A 59 3.42 9.07 -7.61
N GLY A 60 2.38 8.34 -8.01
CA GLY A 60 2.34 7.61 -9.29
C GLY A 60 3.12 6.31 -9.32
N ASN A 61 3.72 5.88 -8.20
CA ASN A 61 4.37 4.58 -8.12
C ASN A 61 3.37 3.42 -8.24
N GLN A 62 3.75 2.39 -8.97
CA GLN A 62 2.92 1.21 -9.25
C GLN A 62 3.42 -0.05 -8.53
N ILE A 63 4.57 -0.01 -7.86
CA ILE A 63 5.21 -1.20 -7.27
C ILE A 63 5.03 -1.24 -5.74
N TYR A 64 4.39 -2.28 -5.23
CA TYR A 64 4.41 -2.62 -3.80
C TYR A 64 5.78 -3.21 -3.45
N SER A 65 6.54 -2.50 -2.62
CA SER A 65 7.91 -2.86 -2.21
C SER A 65 8.26 -2.14 -0.91
N LYS A 66 9.30 -2.62 -0.22
CA LYS A 66 9.77 -2.03 1.04
C LYS A 66 10.12 -0.54 0.92
N ASP A 67 10.60 -0.10 -0.23
CA ASP A 67 11.10 1.27 -0.43
C ASP A 67 9.98 2.25 -0.83
N ASN A 68 8.84 1.74 -1.30
CA ASN A 68 7.72 2.56 -1.77
C ASN A 68 6.49 2.51 -0.86
N CYS A 69 6.42 1.54 0.06
CA CYS A 69 5.22 1.30 0.85
C CYS A 69 5.28 1.87 2.27
N CYS A 70 4.10 2.23 2.77
CA CYS A 70 3.90 2.64 4.16
C CYS A 70 2.52 2.20 4.66
N PHE A 71 2.35 2.14 5.98
CA PHE A 71 1.06 1.99 6.61
C PHE A 71 0.43 3.35 6.85
N LEU A 72 -0.83 3.51 6.41
CA LEU A 72 -1.62 4.70 6.66
C LEU A 72 -2.96 4.29 7.28
N PRO A 73 -3.53 5.11 8.19
CA PRO A 73 -4.92 4.96 8.57
C PRO A 73 -5.81 4.93 7.32
N GLN A 74 -6.74 3.99 7.26
CA GLN A 74 -7.62 3.78 6.10
C GLN A 74 -8.38 5.06 5.73
N THR A 75 -8.80 5.83 6.75
CA THR A 75 -9.49 7.12 6.59
C THR A 75 -8.60 8.18 5.95
N LEU A 76 -7.32 8.24 6.35
CA LEU A 76 -6.34 9.15 5.78
C LEU A 76 -6.03 8.77 4.33
N ASN A 77 -5.80 7.48 4.07
CA ASN A 77 -5.52 7.01 2.71
C ASN A 77 -6.70 7.34 1.78
N ALA A 78 -7.93 7.04 2.20
CA ALA A 78 -9.13 7.39 1.43
C ALA A 78 -9.27 8.90 1.19
N PHE A 79 -8.93 9.74 2.17
CA PHE A 79 -8.94 11.19 2.03
C PHE A 79 -7.94 11.65 0.96
N ILE A 80 -6.69 11.18 1.01
CA ILE A 80 -5.62 11.53 0.05
C ILE A 80 -6.03 11.13 -1.37
N LEU A 81 -6.51 9.89 -1.56
CA LEU A 81 -6.96 9.41 -2.86
C LEU A 81 -8.09 10.28 -3.44
N ASN A 82 -9.01 10.75 -2.60
CA ASN A 82 -10.08 11.64 -3.04
C ASN A 82 -9.57 13.03 -3.43
N GLN A 83 -8.56 13.57 -2.75
CA GLN A 83 -7.94 14.84 -3.14
C GLN A 83 -7.19 14.70 -4.47
N ASN A 84 -6.46 13.60 -4.66
CA ASN A 84 -5.73 13.33 -5.91
C ASN A 84 -6.67 13.18 -7.11
N LYS A 85 -7.86 12.59 -6.91
CA LYS A 85 -8.91 12.55 -7.95
C LYS A 85 -9.41 13.95 -8.32
N LYS A 86 -9.60 14.85 -7.36
CA LYS A 86 -10.03 16.24 -7.61
C LYS A 86 -9.00 17.05 -8.38
N LYS A 87 -7.69 16.84 -8.15
CA LYS A 87 -6.62 17.51 -8.90
C LYS A 87 -6.53 17.09 -10.38
N ARG A 88 -7.10 15.94 -10.74
CA ARG A 88 -7.06 15.38 -12.10
C ARG A 88 -8.29 15.77 -12.94
N LEU A 89 -9.24 16.51 -12.36
CA LEU A 89 -10.43 17.07 -13.02
C LEU A 89 -10.22 18.56 -13.27
#